data_AF-A0A2R7KJ05-F1
#
_entry.id   AF-A0A2R7KJ05-F1
#
_cell.length_a   1.000
_cell.length_b   1.000
_cell.length_c   1.000
_cell.angle_alpha   90.00
_cell.angle_beta   90.00
_cell.angle_gamma   90.00
#
_symmetry.space_group_name_H-M   'P 1'
#
loop_
_entity.id
_entity.type
_entity.pdbx_description
1 polymer ?
#
loop_
_entity_poly.entity_id
_entity_poly.type
_entity_poly.pdbx_seq_one_letter_code
_entity_poly.pdbx_strand_id
1 'polypeptide(L)'
;MKKILFSIVLISISTSVAFQSKAQTKKNNNCDPFDAVVNNHDQIFPSSGIPSAIELVLKYCKAVDTNFYKLQNEWQNKTDGSFRDFDNKKLYGITFSQKFVLPRDASFPIDSLFQTIEKELRSGKKVI
;
A
#
# COMPACT_ATOMS: atom_id res chain seq x y z
N MET A 1 -8.59 -68.07 -35.30
CA MET A 1 -8.03 -67.16 -36.32
C MET A 1 -8.04 -65.74 -35.77
N LYS A 2 -6.88 -65.04 -35.80
CA LYS A 2 -6.72 -63.56 -35.85
C LYS A 2 -7.33 -62.74 -34.69
N LYS A 3 -6.66 -61.80 -34.02
CA LYS A 3 -5.40 -61.06 -34.21
C LYS A 3 -5.01 -60.44 -32.86
N ILE A 4 -3.71 -60.34 -32.65
CA ILE A 4 -3.01 -59.55 -31.62
C ILE A 4 -3.08 -58.05 -32.03
N LEU A 5 -2.82 -57.17 -31.05
CA LEU A 5 -2.37 -55.76 -31.14
C LEU A 5 -3.50 -54.71 -31.05
N PHE A 6 -3.35 -53.56 -30.39
CA PHE A 6 -2.18 -52.81 -29.91
C PHE A 6 -2.56 -51.96 -28.67
N SER A 7 -1.61 -51.81 -27.75
CA SER A 7 -1.61 -50.84 -26.64
C SER A 7 -1.76 -49.40 -27.13
N ILE A 8 -2.60 -48.60 -26.46
CA ILE A 8 -2.36 -47.16 -26.32
C ILE A 8 -2.61 -46.82 -24.84
N VAL A 9 -1.52 -46.85 -24.10
CA VAL A 9 -1.42 -46.29 -22.75
C VAL A 9 -1.36 -44.77 -22.93
N LEU A 10 -2.47 -44.07 -22.69
CA LEU A 10 -2.45 -42.61 -22.52
C LEU A 10 -1.90 -42.30 -21.13
N ILE A 11 -0.60 -42.02 -21.08
CA ILE A 11 0.07 -41.39 -19.94
C ILE A 11 -0.40 -39.92 -19.90
N SER A 12 -1.48 -39.65 -19.16
CA SER A 12 -1.81 -38.30 -18.75
C SER A 12 -0.85 -37.86 -17.64
N ILE A 13 0.24 -37.23 -18.06
CA ILE A 13 1.12 -36.45 -17.18
C ILE A 13 0.33 -35.20 -16.79
N SER A 14 -0.54 -35.31 -15.80
CA SER A 14 -1.09 -34.12 -15.13
C SER A 14 0.04 -33.54 -14.28
N THR A 15 0.78 -32.61 -14.90
CA THR A 15 1.82 -31.81 -14.27
C THR A 15 1.27 -31.14 -13.02
N SER A 16 1.91 -31.47 -11.90
CA SER A 16 1.71 -30.84 -10.60
C SER A 16 1.96 -29.34 -10.72
N VAL A 17 0.90 -28.53 -10.66
CA VAL A 17 1.02 -27.11 -10.37
C VAL A 17 0.35 -26.86 -9.03
N ALA A 18 1.09 -27.18 -7.96
CA ALA A 18 0.73 -26.71 -6.64
C ALA A 18 0.97 -25.19 -6.62
N PHE A 19 -0.08 -24.40 -6.88
CA PHE A 19 -0.08 -22.99 -6.53
C PHE A 19 -0.12 -22.87 -4.99
N GLN A 20 1.02 -23.06 -4.35
CA GLN A 20 1.25 -22.55 -3.01
C GLN A 20 1.66 -21.08 -3.14
N SER A 21 0.67 -20.19 -3.09
CA SER A 21 0.95 -18.80 -2.71
C SER A 21 1.38 -18.80 -1.24
N LYS A 22 2.67 -19.00 -0.98
CA LYS A 22 3.30 -18.65 0.29
C LYS A 22 3.98 -17.30 0.12
N ALA A 23 3.20 -16.24 0.07
CA ALA A 23 3.68 -14.89 0.34
C ALA A 23 3.90 -14.69 1.86
N GLN A 24 4.59 -15.62 2.51
CA GLN A 24 5.10 -15.43 3.86
C GLN A 24 6.62 -15.37 3.76
N THR A 25 7.10 -14.14 3.58
CA THR A 25 8.48 -13.75 3.75
C THR A 25 8.97 -14.28 5.10
N LYS A 26 10.10 -14.99 5.12
CA LYS A 26 10.77 -15.40 6.37
C LYS A 26 10.91 -14.17 7.27
N LYS A 27 10.49 -14.29 8.53
CA LYS A 27 10.66 -13.26 9.56
C LYS A 27 12.16 -13.03 9.75
N ASN A 28 12.69 -12.02 9.06
CA ASN A 28 14.05 -11.55 9.27
C ASN A 28 14.02 -10.69 10.53
N ASN A 29 14.73 -11.11 11.58
CA ASN A 29 14.71 -10.40 12.87
C ASN A 29 15.48 -9.08 12.84
N ASN A 30 16.08 -8.72 11.71
CA ASN A 30 16.43 -7.34 11.37
C ASN A 30 15.27 -6.73 10.58
N CYS A 31 14.21 -6.29 11.26
CA CYS A 31 13.31 -5.32 10.64
C CYS A 31 14.11 -4.04 10.42
N ASP A 32 14.19 -3.58 9.18
CA ASP A 32 14.49 -2.17 8.92
C ASP A 32 13.57 -1.33 9.85
N PRO A 33 14.03 -0.25 10.49
CA PRO A 33 13.14 0.71 11.14
C PRO A 33 11.89 1.04 10.31
N PHE A 34 12.01 1.00 8.97
CA PHE A 34 10.89 1.01 8.04
C PHE A 34 9.88 -0.13 8.26
N ASP A 35 10.34 -1.38 8.17
CA ASP A 35 9.51 -2.57 8.39
C ASP A 35 8.89 -2.55 9.78
N ALA A 36 9.62 -2.05 10.79
CA ALA A 36 9.08 -1.93 12.14
C ALA A 36 7.94 -0.90 12.23
N VAL A 37 8.04 0.24 11.56
CA VAL A 37 6.97 1.25 11.55
C VAL A 37 5.76 0.77 10.75
N VAL A 38 5.99 0.25 9.55
CA VAL A 38 4.90 -0.18 8.64
C VAL A 38 4.15 -1.37 9.22
N ASN A 39 4.86 -2.39 9.73
CA ASN A 39 4.21 -3.61 10.22
C ASN A 39 3.48 -3.43 11.57
N ASN A 40 3.64 -2.30 12.24
CA ASN A 40 2.99 -2.02 13.53
C ASN A 40 2.08 -0.77 13.49
N HIS A 41 1.83 -0.22 12.29
CA HIS A 41 0.92 0.92 12.11
C HIS A 41 -0.48 0.42 11.74
N ASP A 42 -1.48 0.82 12.51
CA ASP A 42 -2.87 0.45 12.27
C ASP A 42 -3.74 1.65 11.91
N GLN A 43 -4.74 1.41 11.07
CA GLN A 43 -5.88 2.31 10.96
C GLN A 43 -6.87 1.99 12.09
N ILE A 44 -6.96 2.86 13.09
CA ILE A 44 -7.71 2.58 14.33
C ILE A 44 -9.20 2.97 14.28
N PHE A 45 -9.64 3.69 13.25
CA PHE A 45 -11.06 3.95 12.98
C PHE A 45 -11.40 3.63 11.51
N PRO A 46 -12.57 3.04 11.20
CA PRO A 46 -12.96 2.73 9.82
C PRO A 46 -12.86 3.89 8.81
N SER A 47 -13.09 5.14 9.23
CA SER A 47 -13.02 6.32 8.35
C SER A 47 -11.75 7.18 8.54
N SER A 48 -10.72 6.67 9.22
CA SER A 48 -9.46 7.39 9.47
C SER A 48 -8.33 7.07 8.48
N GLY A 49 -8.63 6.56 7.29
CA GLY A 49 -7.60 6.20 6.30
C GLY A 49 -6.67 7.36 5.90
N ILE A 50 -7.22 8.57 5.76
CA ILE A 50 -6.42 9.77 5.43
C ILE A 50 -5.45 10.13 6.57
N PRO A 51 -5.90 10.37 7.82
CA PRO A 51 -4.98 10.65 8.91
C PRO A 51 -4.05 9.47 9.23
N SER A 52 -4.48 8.21 9.05
CA SER A 52 -3.61 7.03 9.19
C SER A 52 -2.42 7.09 8.24
N ALA A 53 -2.66 7.34 6.94
CA ALA A 53 -1.60 7.44 5.96
C ALA A 53 -0.60 8.58 6.26
N ILE A 54 -1.10 9.71 6.77
CA ILE A 54 -0.26 10.85 7.20
C ILE A 54 0.59 10.47 8.42
N GLU A 55 -0.01 9.86 9.43
CA GLU A 55 0.70 9.39 10.62
C GLU A 55 1.78 8.36 10.28
N LEU A 56 1.51 7.45 9.34
CA LEU A 56 2.51 6.51 8.85
C LEU A 56 3.72 7.24 8.26
N VAL A 57 3.51 8.27 7.44
CA VAL A 57 4.60 9.09 6.88
C VAL A 57 5.35 9.86 7.97
N LEU A 58 4.65 10.41 8.96
CA LEU A 58 5.29 11.11 10.08
C LEU A 58 6.18 10.17 10.91
N LYS A 59 5.69 8.95 11.20
CA LYS A 59 6.46 7.91 11.88
C LYS A 59 7.65 7.45 11.05
N TYR A 60 7.45 7.24 9.75
CA TYR A 60 8.52 6.90 8.79
C TYR A 60 9.64 7.94 8.84
N CYS A 61 9.29 9.22 8.82
CA CYS A 61 10.23 10.33 8.86
C CYS A 61 10.83 10.59 10.26
N LYS A 62 10.46 9.79 11.28
CA LYS A 62 10.83 9.99 12.69
C LYS A 62 10.45 11.39 13.23
N ALA A 63 9.41 11.99 12.65
CA ALA A 63 8.88 13.29 13.07
C ALA A 63 8.01 13.18 14.33
N VAL A 64 7.53 11.97 14.63
CA VAL A 64 6.70 11.60 15.79
C VAL A 64 7.04 10.19 16.26
N ASP A 65 6.61 9.84 17.47
CA ASP A 65 6.79 8.51 18.07
C ASP A 65 5.97 7.41 17.36
N THR A 66 6.41 6.15 17.50
CA THR A 66 5.75 4.99 16.87
C THR A 66 4.31 4.78 17.34
N ASN A 67 3.99 5.17 18.58
CA ASN A 67 2.66 5.11 19.18
C ASN A 67 1.78 6.32 18.86
N PHE A 68 2.21 7.22 17.97
CA PHE A 68 1.46 8.41 17.60
C PHE A 68 0.18 8.06 16.83
N TYR A 69 -0.98 8.35 17.42
CA TYR A 69 -2.31 8.13 16.83
C TYR A 69 -3.22 9.35 17.00
N LYS A 70 -2.63 10.53 17.21
CA LYS A 70 -3.36 11.75 17.56
C LYS A 70 -4.29 12.22 16.44
N LEU A 71 -3.85 12.18 15.18
CA LEU A 71 -4.67 12.64 14.05
C LEU A 71 -5.84 11.69 13.84
N GLN A 72 -5.63 10.38 13.97
CA GLN A 72 -6.72 9.41 13.92
C GLN A 72 -7.70 9.59 15.08
N ASN A 73 -7.22 9.83 16.30
CA ASN A 73 -8.07 10.09 17.47
C ASN A 73 -8.88 11.39 17.36
N GLU A 74 -8.32 12.43 16.76
CA GLU A 74 -9.04 13.69 16.50
C GLU A 74 -10.04 13.56 15.35
N TRP A 75 -9.73 12.74 14.34
CA TRP A 75 -10.59 12.53 13.18
C TRP A 75 -11.74 11.55 13.43
N GLN A 76 -11.47 10.48 14.19
CA GLN A 76 -12.40 9.39 14.47
C GLN A 76 -13.04 8.82 13.20
N ASN A 77 -14.38 8.73 13.16
CA ASN A 77 -15.17 8.24 12.04
C ASN A 77 -15.75 9.37 11.17
N LYS A 78 -15.06 10.52 11.09
CA LYS A 78 -15.48 11.60 10.20
C LYS A 78 -15.44 11.17 8.72
N THR A 79 -16.56 11.28 8.02
CA THR A 79 -16.73 10.79 6.63
C THR A 79 -16.76 11.90 5.57
N ASP A 80 -16.89 13.17 5.97
CA ASP A 80 -16.93 14.34 5.09
C ASP A 80 -15.55 15.00 4.90
N GLY A 81 -14.51 14.48 5.55
CA GLY A 81 -13.15 14.99 5.41
C GLY A 81 -12.45 14.48 4.15
N SER A 82 -11.40 15.18 3.74
CA SER A 82 -10.61 14.85 2.54
C SER A 82 -9.13 15.18 2.74
N PHE A 83 -8.27 14.75 1.82
CA PHE A 83 -6.84 15.11 1.88
C PHE A 83 -6.62 16.64 1.83
N ARG A 84 -7.60 17.42 1.34
CA ARG A 84 -7.56 18.89 1.37
C ARG A 84 -7.44 19.45 2.79
N ASP A 85 -7.88 18.71 3.80
CA ASP A 85 -7.70 19.07 5.21
C ASP A 85 -6.23 19.07 5.64
N PHE A 86 -5.33 18.52 4.81
CA PHE A 86 -3.89 18.42 5.05
C PHE A 86 -3.04 19.09 3.95
N ASP A 87 -3.67 19.53 2.87
CA ASP A 87 -2.97 20.13 1.73
C ASP A 87 -2.25 21.42 2.12
N ASN A 88 -0.97 21.50 1.76
CA ASN A 88 -0.01 22.55 2.09
C ASN A 88 0.18 22.82 3.60
N LYS A 89 -0.28 21.91 4.47
CA LYS A 89 -0.03 22.01 5.91
C LYS A 89 1.34 21.41 6.25
N LYS A 90 2.02 22.08 7.18
CA LYS A 90 3.24 21.58 7.82
C LYS A 90 2.87 20.93 9.15
N LEU A 91 3.01 19.60 9.22
CA LEU A 91 2.78 18.82 10.43
C LEU A 91 4.11 18.26 10.91
N TYR A 92 4.49 18.60 12.14
CA TYR A 92 5.71 18.08 12.78
C TYR A 92 6.98 18.23 11.92
N GLY A 93 7.10 19.34 11.19
CA GLY A 93 8.24 19.59 10.31
C GLY A 93 8.08 19.13 8.85
N ILE A 94 7.08 18.30 8.55
CA ILE A 94 6.83 17.72 7.21
C ILE A 94 5.66 18.44 6.52
N THR A 95 5.86 18.86 5.28
CA THR A 95 4.81 19.49 4.46
C THR A 95 4.14 18.45 3.58
N PHE A 96 2.80 18.41 3.62
CA PHE A 96 1.98 17.58 2.74
C PHE A 96 1.40 18.42 1.61
N SER A 97 1.39 17.91 0.38
CA SER A 97 0.84 18.61 -0.77
C SER A 97 0.09 17.66 -1.69
N GLN A 98 -1.15 18.02 -2.02
CA GLN A 98 -1.99 17.30 -2.96
C GLN A 98 -1.68 17.73 -4.39
N LYS A 99 -1.47 16.76 -5.28
CA LYS A 99 -1.22 17.03 -6.71
C LYS A 99 -2.47 16.91 -7.57
N PHE A 100 -3.41 16.05 -7.19
CA PHE A 100 -4.59 15.74 -7.97
C PHE A 100 -5.86 16.09 -7.18
N VAL A 101 -6.40 17.27 -7.44
CA VAL A 101 -7.70 17.75 -6.94
C VAL A 101 -8.73 17.61 -8.06
N LEU A 102 -8.91 16.38 -8.56
CA LEU A 102 -9.80 16.05 -9.67
C LEU A 102 -10.79 14.94 -9.26
N PRO A 103 -12.02 14.94 -9.79
CA PRO A 103 -12.95 13.84 -9.61
C PRO A 103 -12.35 12.49 -10.04
N ARG A 104 -12.69 11.42 -9.32
CA ARG A 104 -12.28 10.05 -9.68
C ARG A 104 -13.32 9.43 -10.61
N ASP A 105 -13.39 9.96 -11.83
CA ASP A 105 -14.28 9.48 -12.88
C ASP A 105 -13.51 9.06 -14.13
N ALA A 106 -14.22 8.74 -15.22
CA ALA A 106 -13.63 8.27 -16.48
C ALA A 106 -12.68 9.28 -17.15
N SER A 107 -12.73 10.56 -16.76
CA SER A 107 -11.83 11.61 -17.27
C SER A 107 -10.55 11.75 -16.45
N PHE A 108 -10.40 10.99 -15.35
CA PHE A 108 -9.25 11.11 -14.46
C PHE A 108 -7.94 10.76 -15.20
N PRO A 109 -6.92 11.65 -15.18
CA PRO A 109 -5.73 11.50 -16.00
C PRO A 109 -4.74 10.53 -15.35
N ILE A 110 -4.97 9.22 -15.54
CA ILE A 110 -4.16 8.14 -14.98
C ILE A 110 -2.68 8.24 -15.40
N ASP A 111 -2.40 8.56 -16.66
CA ASP A 111 -1.01 8.69 -17.14
C ASP A 111 -0.27 9.82 -16.42
N SER A 112 -0.91 10.99 -16.27
CA SER A 112 -0.34 12.11 -15.50
C SER A 112 -0.15 11.76 -14.04
N LEU A 113 -1.04 10.96 -13.43
CA LEU A 113 -0.87 10.46 -12.07
C LEU A 113 0.44 9.70 -11.95
N PHE A 114 0.65 8.65 -12.74
CA PHE A 114 1.87 7.84 -12.65
C PHE A 114 3.14 8.61 -13.00
N GLN A 115 3.10 9.48 -14.00
CA GLN A 115 4.23 10.37 -14.33
C GLN A 115 4.59 11.29 -13.16
N THR A 116 3.58 11.81 -12.47
CA THR A 116 3.79 12.67 -11.29
C THR A 116 4.38 11.86 -10.14
N ILE A 117 3.84 10.66 -9.87
CA ILE A 117 4.38 9.76 -8.84
C ILE A 117 5.87 9.50 -9.11
N GLU A 118 6.23 9.12 -10.34
CA GLU A 118 7.61 8.85 -10.72
C GLU A 118 8.52 10.08 -10.51
N LYS A 119 8.07 11.26 -10.96
CA LYS A 119 8.83 12.51 -10.81
C LYS A 119 9.07 12.85 -9.33
N GLU A 120 8.03 12.74 -8.50
CA GLU A 120 8.12 13.06 -7.08
C GLU A 120 9.04 12.05 -6.35
N LEU A 121 8.92 10.75 -6.65
CA LEU A 121 9.83 9.71 -6.12
C LEU A 121 11.29 9.94 -6.56
N ARG A 122 11.54 10.27 -7.84
CA ARG A 122 12.89 10.60 -8.34
C ARG A 122 13.48 11.84 -7.65
N SER A 123 12.64 12.77 -7.21
CA SER A 123 13.06 13.94 -6.42
C SER A 123 13.27 13.63 -4.93
N GLY A 124 13.19 12.36 -4.53
CA GLY A 124 13.40 11.91 -3.15
C GLY A 124 12.19 12.12 -2.24
N LYS A 125 11.03 12.54 -2.77
CA LYS A 125 9.81 12.71 -1.97
C LYS A 125 9.11 11.38 -1.73
N LYS A 126 8.21 11.40 -0.75
CA LYS A 126 7.31 10.28 -0.44
C LYS A 126 5.93 10.59 -1.01
N VAL A 127 5.27 9.56 -1.51
CA VAL A 127 3.96 9.64 -2.15
C VAL A 127 2.99 8.73 -1.40
N ILE A 128 1.76 9.18 -1.25
CA ILE A 128 0.67 8.55 -0.51
C ILE A 128 -0.55 8.45 -1.41
#